data_AF-A0A2N9Y800-F1
#
_entry.id   AF-A0A2N9Y800-F1
#
_cell.length_a   1.000
_cell.length_b   1.000
_cell.length_c   1.000
_cell.angle_alpha   90.00
_cell.angle_beta   90.00
_cell.angle_gamma   90.00
#
_symmetry.space_group_name_H-M   'P 1'
#
loop_
_entity.id
_entity.type
_entity.pdbx_description
1 polymer ?
#
loop_
_entity_poly.entity_id
_entity_poly.type
_entity_poly.pdbx_seq_one_letter_code
_entity_poly.pdbx_strand_id
1 'polypeptide(L)'
;MKKILKLLSCIVVLSIAGCVNPIPSLSPALWRNKILLECGVPDLDKVVALDLNQFASIEICMGQSGFRPSFTIQEWCENHKSDNLPICRPGAVMPQRSVEKRLNSPYCKRHKNALECQP
;
A
#
# COMPACT_ATOMS: atom_id res chain seq x y z
N MET A 1 24.03 50.06 37.57
CA MET A 1 23.65 50.56 36.23
C MET A 1 22.67 49.58 35.61
N LYS A 2 21.55 50.10 35.09
CA LYS A 2 20.43 49.38 34.48
C LYS A 2 20.88 48.63 33.21
N LYS A 3 20.34 47.45 32.98
CA LYS A 3 19.65 47.09 31.72
C LYS A 3 18.81 45.83 31.94
N ILE A 4 17.53 46.08 32.19
CA ILE A 4 16.44 45.12 32.15
C ILE A 4 16.30 44.67 30.69
N LEU A 5 16.67 43.43 30.36
CA LEU A 5 16.17 42.80 29.13
C LEU A 5 14.84 42.11 29.47
N LYS A 6 13.75 42.86 29.27
CA LYS A 6 12.43 42.29 29.03
C LYS A 6 12.51 41.55 27.70
N LEU A 7 12.60 40.23 27.73
CA LEU A 7 12.21 39.39 26.59
C LEU A 7 10.90 38.73 26.96
N LEU A 8 9.85 39.32 26.41
CA LEU A 8 8.47 38.90 26.52
C LEU A 8 8.33 37.47 26.00
N SER A 9 7.96 36.59 26.92
CA SER A 9 6.90 35.59 26.78
C SER A 9 6.16 35.62 25.44
N CYS A 10 6.48 34.64 24.59
CA CYS A 10 5.54 33.99 23.68
C CYS A 10 5.91 32.51 23.64
N ILE A 11 5.69 31.80 24.76
CA ILE A 11 5.58 30.35 24.71
C ILE A 11 4.27 30.08 23.96
N VAL A 12 4.37 29.91 22.65
CA VAL A 12 3.29 29.31 21.87
C VAL A 12 3.23 27.86 22.34
N VAL A 13 2.36 27.61 23.32
CA VAL A 13 1.92 26.28 23.67
C VAL A 13 1.18 25.76 22.43
N LEU A 14 1.90 25.04 21.57
CA LEU A 14 1.29 24.15 20.60
C LEU A 14 0.57 23.08 21.42
N SER A 15 -0.70 23.32 21.69
CA SER A 15 -1.63 22.30 22.16
C SER A 15 -1.66 21.20 21.11
N ILE A 16 -0.82 20.18 21.29
CA ILE A 16 -1.03 18.85 20.69
C ILE A 16 -2.24 18.24 21.38
N ALA A 17 -3.42 18.80 21.11
CA ALA A 17 -4.68 18.15 21.33
C ALA A 17 -4.72 16.95 20.39
N GLY A 18 -4.37 15.79 20.94
CA GLY A 18 -4.72 14.47 20.41
C GLY A 18 -3.97 14.03 19.17
N CYS A 19 -2.82 13.38 19.35
CA CYS A 19 -2.57 12.18 18.55
C CYS A 19 -3.57 11.12 19.05
N VAL A 20 -4.78 11.15 18.49
CA VAL A 20 -5.81 10.14 18.75
C VAL A 20 -5.34 8.85 18.08
N ASN A 21 -5.09 7.86 18.94
CA ASN A 21 -4.70 6.47 18.67
C ASN A 21 -3.25 6.26 18.24
N PRO A 22 -2.42 5.55 19.05
CA PRO A 22 -1.29 4.85 18.45
C PRO A 22 -1.89 3.90 17.42
N ILE A 23 -1.59 4.14 16.14
CA ILE A 23 -1.74 3.12 15.11
C ILE A 23 -1.09 1.87 15.72
N PRO A 24 -1.82 0.76 15.95
CA PRO A 24 -1.16 -0.47 16.39
C PRO A 24 -0.07 -0.69 15.36
N SER A 25 1.19 -0.75 15.78
CA SER A 25 2.26 -1.10 14.84
C SER A 25 1.81 -2.40 14.17
N LEU A 26 1.33 -2.29 12.93
CA LEU A 26 0.77 -3.44 12.24
C LEU A 26 1.91 -4.45 12.22
N SER A 27 1.63 -5.69 12.64
CA SER A 27 2.63 -6.75 12.50
C SER A 27 3.09 -6.79 11.03
N PRO A 28 4.35 -7.17 10.74
CA PRO A 28 4.82 -7.24 9.36
C PRO A 28 3.91 -8.07 8.44
N ALA A 29 3.29 -9.11 8.99
CA ALA A 29 2.29 -9.92 8.30
C ALA A 29 1.01 -9.13 7.98
N LEU A 30 0.47 -8.39 8.96
CA LEU A 30 -0.72 -7.56 8.75
C LEU A 30 -0.46 -6.43 7.75
N TRP A 31 0.74 -5.84 7.79
CA TRP A 31 1.15 -4.84 6.81
C TRP A 31 1.22 -5.42 5.39
N ARG A 32 1.81 -6.62 5.25
CA ARG A 32 1.84 -7.35 3.98
C ARG A 32 0.43 -7.63 3.46
N ASN A 33 -0.48 -8.13 4.30
CA ASN A 33 -1.88 -8.40 3.92
C ASN A 33 -2.58 -7.15 3.40
N LYS A 34 -2.44 -6.02 4.11
CA LYS A 34 -3.00 -4.73 3.69
C LYS A 34 -2.50 -4.35 2.28
N ILE A 35 -1.20 -4.49 2.03
CA ILE A 35 -0.60 -4.14 0.74
C ILE A 35 -1.04 -5.08 -0.37
N LEU A 36 -1.08 -6.39 -0.13
CA LEU A 36 -1.57 -7.37 -1.11
C LEU A 36 -2.98 -7.03 -1.59
N LEU A 37 -3.87 -6.70 -0.66
CA LEU A 37 -5.24 -6.28 -0.99
C LEU A 37 -5.28 -4.96 -1.78
N GLU A 38 -4.45 -3.97 -1.40
CA GLU A 38 -4.37 -2.70 -2.14
C GLU A 38 -3.74 -2.85 -3.53
N CYS A 39 -2.88 -3.85 -3.71
CA CYS A 39 -2.32 -4.23 -5.00
C CYS A 39 -3.27 -5.07 -5.85
N GLY A 40 -4.41 -5.50 -5.30
CA GLY A 40 -5.49 -6.14 -6.03
C GLY A 40 -5.57 -7.66 -5.87
N VAL A 41 -4.92 -8.25 -4.86
CA VAL A 41 -5.24 -9.63 -4.45
C VAL A 41 -6.70 -9.64 -3.98
N PRO A 42 -7.58 -10.44 -4.59
CA PRO A 42 -9.01 -10.34 -4.30
C PRO A 42 -9.39 -11.04 -2.99
N ASP A 43 -8.71 -12.12 -2.64
CA ASP A 43 -9.06 -12.96 -1.52
C ASP A 43 -7.82 -13.59 -0.86
N LEU A 44 -7.55 -13.29 0.42
CA LEU A 44 -6.40 -13.84 1.15
C LEU A 44 -6.63 -15.25 1.70
N ASP A 45 -7.90 -15.67 1.84
CA ASP A 45 -8.24 -16.99 2.39
C ASP A 45 -8.36 -18.06 1.30
N LYS A 46 -8.19 -17.68 0.04
CA LYS A 46 -8.42 -18.55 -1.11
C LYS A 46 -7.24 -18.54 -2.06
N VAL A 47 -6.98 -19.70 -2.65
CA VAL A 47 -6.16 -19.77 -3.85
C VAL A 47 -6.97 -19.20 -5.01
N VAL A 48 -6.53 -18.07 -5.53
CA VAL A 48 -7.16 -17.39 -6.67
C VAL A 48 -6.29 -17.63 -7.89
N ALA A 49 -6.88 -18.16 -8.95
CA ALA A 49 -6.22 -18.23 -10.25
C ALA A 49 -6.13 -16.80 -10.82
N LEU A 50 -4.91 -16.26 -10.89
CA LEU A 50 -4.61 -14.98 -11.49
C LEU A 50 -4.21 -15.19 -12.95
N ASP A 51 -4.68 -14.34 -13.86
CA ASP A 51 -4.10 -14.28 -15.19
C ASP A 51 -2.69 -13.67 -15.16
N LEU A 52 -1.93 -13.86 -16.24
CA LEU A 52 -0.54 -13.39 -16.33
C LEU A 52 -0.40 -11.89 -16.09
N ASN A 53 -1.35 -11.08 -16.57
CA ASN A 53 -1.30 -9.64 -16.40
C ASN A 53 -1.66 -9.23 -14.96
N GLN A 54 -2.64 -9.90 -14.34
CA GLN A 54 -3.01 -9.69 -12.94
C GLN A 54 -1.86 -10.03 -12.00
N PHE A 55 -1.23 -11.20 -12.19
CA PHE A 55 -0.08 -11.62 -11.42
C PHE A 55 1.06 -10.62 -11.55
N ALA A 56 1.41 -10.22 -12.78
CA ALA A 56 2.41 -9.20 -13.04
C ALA A 56 2.09 -7.88 -12.34
N SER A 57 0.83 -7.44 -12.42
CA SER A 57 0.39 -6.20 -11.82
C SER A 57 0.53 -6.21 -10.29
N ILE A 58 0.19 -7.32 -9.64
CA ILE A 58 0.29 -7.48 -8.19
C ILE A 58 1.76 -7.48 -7.75
N GLU A 59 2.62 -8.29 -8.40
CA GLU A 59 4.05 -8.37 -8.08
C GLU A 59 4.76 -7.02 -8.25
N ILE A 60 4.47 -6.28 -9.33
CA ILE A 60 5.05 -4.96 -9.55
C ILE A 60 4.57 -3.95 -8.49
N CYS A 61 3.29 -3.97 -8.13
CA CYS A 61 2.75 -3.11 -7.07
C CYS A 61 3.38 -3.42 -5.69
N MET A 62 3.58 -4.71 -5.39
CA MET A 62 4.29 -5.15 -4.19
C MET A 62 5.75 -4.66 -4.22
N GLY A 63 6.41 -4.76 -5.37
CA GLY A 63 7.76 -4.23 -5.63
C GLY A 63 7.88 -2.74 -5.29
N GLN A 64 6.96 -1.94 -5.83
CA GLN A 64 6.89 -0.50 -5.57
C GLN A 64 6.59 -0.16 -4.10
N SER A 65 6.03 -1.11 -3.36
CA SER A 65 5.74 -1.00 -1.92
C SER A 65 6.90 -1.43 -1.03
N GLY A 66 8.07 -1.72 -1.61
CA GLY A 66 9.30 -2.08 -0.90
C GLY A 66 9.50 -3.58 -0.67
N PHE A 67 8.66 -4.44 -1.26
CA PHE A 67 8.90 -5.88 -1.27
C PHE A 67 9.82 -6.26 -2.43
N ARG A 68 10.55 -7.36 -2.30
CA ARG A 68 11.36 -7.90 -3.40
C ARG A 68 10.44 -8.63 -4.37
N PRO A 69 10.32 -8.20 -5.65
CA PRO A 69 9.52 -8.91 -6.64
C PRO A 69 10.22 -10.19 -7.08
N SER A 70 9.44 -11.15 -7.58
CA SER A 70 9.96 -12.42 -8.13
C SER A 70 10.68 -12.26 -9.48
N PHE A 71 10.42 -11.18 -10.22
CA PHE A 71 11.01 -10.85 -11.51
C PHE A 71 11.14 -9.34 -11.70
N THR A 72 11.88 -8.92 -12.72
CA THR A 72 11.82 -7.54 -13.21
C THR A 72 10.73 -7.37 -14.27
N ILE A 73 10.15 -6.17 -14.43
CA ILE A 73 9.16 -5.93 -15.48
C ILE A 73 9.72 -6.21 -16.88
N GLN A 74 11.01 -5.94 -17.10
CA GLN A 74 11.69 -6.23 -18.35
C GLN A 74 11.71 -7.74 -18.62
N GLU A 75 12.22 -8.52 -17.68
CA GLU A 75 12.27 -9.99 -17.77
C GLU A 75 10.87 -10.58 -18.01
N TRP A 76 9.86 -10.13 -17.26
CA TRP A 76 8.49 -10.61 -17.42
C TRP A 76 7.93 -10.33 -18.82
N CYS A 77 8.11 -9.11 -19.31
CA CYS A 77 7.59 -8.71 -20.62
C CYS A 77 8.37 -9.33 -21.80
N GLU A 78 9.65 -9.65 -21.61
CA GLU A 78 10.43 -10.42 -22.58
C GLU A 78 9.92 -11.87 -22.66
N ASN A 79 9.72 -12.52 -21.51
CA ASN A 79 9.22 -13.90 -21.43
C ASN A 79 7.78 -14.04 -21.94
N HIS A 80 6.95 -13.00 -21.75
CA HIS A 80 5.53 -12.97 -22.14
C HIS A 80 5.25 -12.08 -23.36
N LYS A 81 6.23 -11.90 -24.24
CA LYS A 81 6.12 -11.00 -25.40
C LYS A 81 4.99 -11.40 -26.35
N SER A 82 4.77 -12.70 -26.54
CA SER A 82 3.70 -13.23 -27.41
C SER A 82 2.29 -13.04 -26.83
N ASP A 83 2.17 -12.87 -25.51
CA ASP A 83 0.88 -12.76 -24.82
C ASP A 83 0.27 -11.34 -24.95
N ASN A 84 1.05 -10.36 -25.42
CA ASN A 84 0.63 -8.97 -25.60
C ASN A 84 -0.06 -8.39 -24.34
N LEU A 85 0.53 -8.68 -23.18
CA LEU A 85 -0.01 -8.30 -21.87
C LEU A 85 -0.16 -6.78 -21.76
N PRO A 86 -1.30 -6.26 -21.25
CA PRO A 86 -1.51 -4.83 -21.07
C PRO A 86 -0.39 -4.10 -20.33
N ILE A 87 0.17 -4.71 -19.27
CA ILE A 87 1.26 -4.12 -18.47
C ILE A 87 2.59 -3.98 -19.23
N CYS A 88 2.75 -4.70 -20.34
CA CYS A 88 3.95 -4.69 -21.17
C CYS A 88 3.86 -3.72 -22.36
N ARG A 89 2.73 -3.04 -22.52
CA ARG A 89 2.54 -2.12 -23.65
C ARG A 89 3.23 -0.78 -23.37
N PRO A 90 3.74 -0.10 -24.42
CA PRO A 90 4.22 1.26 -24.28
C PRO A 90 3.15 2.17 -23.66
N GLY A 91 3.53 2.96 -22.65
CA GLY A 91 2.60 3.85 -21.93
C GLY A 91 1.67 3.15 -20.94
N ALA A 92 1.88 1.86 -20.65
CA ALA A 92 1.13 1.16 -19.61
C ALA A 92 1.24 1.88 -18.26
N VAL A 93 0.10 2.10 -17.60
CA VAL A 93 0.06 2.71 -16.27
C VAL A 93 0.55 1.68 -15.26
N MET A 94 1.61 2.03 -14.53
CA MET A 94 2.18 1.14 -13.52
C MET A 94 1.21 0.96 -12.35
N PRO A 95 0.99 -0.28 -11.90
CA PRO A 95 0.01 -0.59 -10.87
C PRO A 95 0.41 0.06 -9.54
N GLN A 96 -0.49 0.87 -8.99
CA GLN A 96 -0.32 1.48 -7.67
C GLN A 96 -1.24 0.82 -6.64
N ARG A 97 -0.87 0.95 -5.36
CA ARG A 97 -1.74 0.64 -4.23
C ARG A 97 -3.02 1.46 -4.31
N SER A 98 -4.14 0.83 -3.97
CA SER A 98 -5.44 1.51 -3.87
C SER A 98 -6.20 1.05 -2.64
N VAL A 99 -6.42 1.99 -1.72
CA VAL A 99 -7.30 1.78 -0.55
C VAL A 99 -8.68 1.31 -0.99
N GLU A 100 -9.21 1.90 -2.07
CA GLU A 100 -10.49 1.52 -2.63
C GLU A 100 -10.51 0.06 -3.10
N LYS A 101 -9.47 -0.42 -3.81
CA LYS A 101 -9.37 -1.84 -4.19
C LYS A 101 -9.39 -2.75 -2.97
N ARG A 102 -8.63 -2.42 -1.93
CA ARG A 102 -8.59 -3.20 -0.70
C ARG A 102 -9.97 -3.27 -0.04
N LEU A 103 -10.60 -2.13 0.21
CA LEU A 103 -11.90 -2.06 0.89
C LEU A 103 -13.01 -2.75 0.08
N ASN A 104 -12.91 -2.73 -1.25
CA ASN A 104 -13.86 -3.38 -2.15
C ASN A 104 -13.52 -4.85 -2.48
N SER A 105 -12.39 -5.37 -2.02
CA SER A 105 -11.99 -6.77 -2.25
C SER A 105 -13.01 -7.77 -1.69
N PRO A 106 -13.20 -8.93 -2.33
CA PRO A 106 -13.98 -10.03 -1.77
C PRO A 106 -13.60 -10.38 -0.33
N TYR A 107 -12.31 -10.32 0.02
CA TYR A 107 -11.82 -10.49 1.39
C TYR A 107 -12.45 -9.47 2.34
N CYS A 108 -12.22 -8.16 2.12
CA CYS A 108 -12.69 -7.14 3.07
C CYS A 108 -14.21 -6.99 3.13
N LYS A 109 -14.93 -7.37 2.06
CA LYS A 109 -16.40 -7.45 2.10
C LYS A 109 -16.90 -8.48 3.11
N ARG A 110 -16.17 -9.58 3.34
CA ARG A 110 -16.49 -10.61 4.34
C ARG A 110 -15.88 -10.31 5.70
N HIS A 111 -14.64 -9.84 5.73
CA HIS A 111 -13.87 -9.59 6.95
C HIS A 111 -13.87 -8.09 7.33
N LYS A 112 -15.06 -7.48 7.39
CA LYS A 112 -15.19 -6.02 7.61
C LYS A 112 -14.53 -5.50 8.88
N ASN A 113 -14.35 -6.35 9.90
CA ASN A 113 -13.75 -6.00 11.18
C ASN A 113 -12.26 -6.37 11.28
N ALA A 114 -11.68 -6.99 10.25
CA ALA A 114 -10.25 -7.26 10.22
C ALA A 114 -9.47 -5.95 10.16
N LEU A 115 -8.29 -5.90 10.81
CA LEU A 115 -7.49 -4.69 10.94
C LEU A 115 -6.99 -4.18 9.58
N GLU A 116 -6.60 -5.09 8.69
CA GLU A 116 -6.23 -4.79 7.32
C GLU A 116 -7.41 -4.30 6.47
N CYS A 117 -8.65 -4.49 6.91
CA CYS A 117 -9.86 -4.05 6.20
C CYS A 117 -10.46 -2.75 6.76
N GLN A 118 -9.84 -2.15 7.78
CA GLN A 118 -10.22 -0.82 8.24
C GLN A 118 -9.71 0.27 7.28
N PRO A 119 -10.47 1.36 7.06
CA PRO A 119 -10.05 2.49 6.24
C PRO A 119 -8.61 2.94 6.53
#